data_AF-A0A7J3DMW4-F1
#
_entry.id   AF-A0A7J3DMW4-F1
#
_cell.length_a   1.000
_cell.length_b   1.000
_cell.length_c   1.000
_cell.angle_alpha   90.00
_cell.angle_beta   90.00
_cell.angle_gamma   90.00
#
_symmetry.space_group_name_H-M   'P 1'
#
loop_
_entity.id
_entity.type
_entity.pdbx_description
1 polymer ?
#
loop_
_entity_poly.entity_id
_entity_poly.type
_entity_poly.pdbx_seq_one_letter_code
_entity_poly.pdbx_strand_id
1 'polypeptide(L)'
;MEKEIMGKYVMAGLVLSEAQEFARKILVPGADIFECAEKIEEFIVKKGAMPAFPVNLSFNENAAHQTPDWNEKITLRKDDVLKVDIGVHIEGYIADAAFTINHSGKYKELIDAAELALKNAFDLLKKNPTLGEIGTTIEKTITEKGFKPVRNLTGHGLERYSEHAPPNIPNIANNIDKQLEAGKAYAIEPFASTGDGYVHEAGKANIFVLEESKPVRNAHARKIVNFIEENYKTLPFAERWLFRELKMDEFELKIGLKYLLREKIIRGYAILHDVRGSYVAQAENSFIKMDGEIIPLVARDARKGKSE
;
A
#
# COMPACT_ATOMS: atom_id res chain seq x y z
N MET A 1 23.87 -1.31 -4.33
CA MET A 1 23.10 -2.44 -3.77
C MET A 1 23.76 -3.74 -4.18
N GLU A 2 23.93 -4.69 -3.26
CA GLU A 2 24.48 -6.01 -3.58
C GLU A 2 23.50 -6.82 -4.46
N LYS A 3 24.04 -7.69 -5.32
CA LYS A 3 23.23 -8.45 -6.30
C LYS A 3 22.19 -9.36 -5.63
N GLU A 4 22.54 -9.96 -4.49
CA GLU A 4 21.61 -10.82 -3.74
C GLU A 4 20.42 -10.01 -3.19
N ILE A 5 20.69 -8.85 -2.59
CA ILE A 5 19.66 -7.93 -2.07
C ILE A 5 18.75 -7.46 -3.21
N MET A 6 19.33 -7.05 -4.34
CA MET A 6 18.58 -6.65 -5.52
C MET A 6 17.70 -7.79 -6.03
N GLY A 7 18.21 -9.03 -6.02
CA GLY A 7 17.44 -10.23 -6.40
C GLY A 7 16.21 -10.44 -5.52
N LYS A 8 16.29 -10.16 -4.21
CA LYS A 8 15.15 -10.27 -3.28
C LYS A 8 14.06 -9.24 -3.58
N TYR A 9 14.43 -7.98 -3.84
CA TYR A 9 13.48 -6.95 -4.30
C TYR A 9 12.81 -7.32 -5.63
N VAL A 10 13.58 -7.77 -6.62
CA VAL A 10 13.06 -8.17 -7.93
C VAL A 10 12.10 -9.36 -7.80
N MET A 11 12.46 -10.36 -6.98
CA MET A 11 11.58 -11.51 -6.72
C MET A 11 10.28 -11.10 -6.02
N ALA A 12 10.35 -10.20 -5.03
CA ALA A 12 9.15 -9.64 -4.39
C ALA A 12 8.26 -8.93 -5.43
N GLY A 13 8.85 -8.12 -6.32
CA GLY A 13 8.15 -7.42 -7.39
C GLY A 13 7.49 -8.34 -8.41
N LEU A 14 8.14 -9.44 -8.77
CA LEU A 14 7.57 -10.46 -9.66
C LEU A 14 6.33 -11.13 -9.04
N VAL A 15 6.43 -11.55 -7.76
CA VAL A 15 5.29 -12.14 -7.05
C VAL A 15 4.16 -11.13 -6.88
N LEU A 16 4.49 -9.88 -6.57
CA LEU A 16 3.52 -8.79 -6.50
C LEU A 16 2.80 -8.56 -7.82
N SER A 17 3.52 -8.56 -8.95
CA SER A 17 2.91 -8.44 -10.28
C SER A 17 1.90 -9.56 -10.53
N GLU A 18 2.23 -10.81 -10.19
CA GLU A 18 1.32 -11.94 -10.32
C GLU A 18 0.12 -11.84 -9.36
N ALA A 19 0.34 -11.34 -8.14
CA ALA A 19 -0.71 -11.12 -7.15
C ALA A 19 -1.70 -10.03 -7.60
N GLN A 20 -1.23 -8.94 -8.23
CA GLN A 20 -2.10 -7.92 -8.81
C GLN A 20 -2.96 -8.50 -9.95
N GLU A 21 -2.38 -9.34 -10.82
CA GLU A 21 -3.15 -10.02 -11.87
C GLU A 21 -4.21 -10.96 -11.30
N PHE A 22 -3.86 -11.69 -10.24
CA PHE A 22 -4.80 -12.56 -9.54
C PHE A 22 -5.92 -11.74 -8.88
N ALA A 23 -5.57 -10.65 -8.19
CA ALA A 23 -6.53 -9.73 -7.57
C ALA A 23 -7.54 -9.18 -8.58
N ARG A 24 -7.08 -8.73 -9.76
CA ARG A 24 -7.95 -8.25 -10.84
C ARG A 24 -8.97 -9.29 -11.33
N LYS A 25 -8.64 -10.58 -11.27
CA LYS A 25 -9.52 -11.67 -11.70
C LYS A 25 -10.63 -11.97 -10.68
N ILE A 26 -10.33 -11.84 -9.39
CA ILE A 26 -11.27 -12.22 -8.32
C ILE A 26 -12.09 -11.04 -7.79
N LEU A 27 -11.56 -9.81 -7.87
CA LEU A 27 -12.24 -8.59 -7.44
C LEU A 27 -13.23 -8.12 -8.50
N VAL A 28 -14.34 -8.85 -8.62
CA VAL A 28 -15.47 -8.57 -9.53
C VAL A 28 -16.73 -8.21 -8.74
N PRO A 29 -17.73 -7.55 -9.35
CA PRO A 29 -18.97 -7.20 -8.64
C PRO A 29 -19.63 -8.44 -8.02
N GLY A 30 -20.04 -8.35 -6.76
CA GLY A 30 -20.57 -9.47 -5.98
C GLY A 30 -19.52 -10.25 -5.18
N ALA A 31 -18.23 -9.98 -5.36
CA ALA A 31 -17.17 -10.63 -4.60
C ALA A 31 -17.20 -10.20 -3.13
N ASP A 32 -16.98 -11.17 -2.23
CA ASP A 32 -16.73 -10.92 -0.82
C ASP A 32 -15.29 -10.42 -0.62
N ILE A 33 -15.17 -9.25 -0.01
CA ILE A 33 -13.90 -8.52 0.11
C ILE A 33 -12.97 -9.17 1.12
N PHE A 34 -13.51 -9.74 2.20
CA PHE A 34 -12.72 -10.48 3.17
C PHE A 34 -12.11 -11.73 2.52
N GLU A 35 -12.92 -12.50 1.79
CA GLU A 35 -12.42 -13.67 1.05
C GLU A 35 -11.37 -13.29 -0.01
N CYS A 36 -11.55 -12.15 -0.69
CA CYS A 36 -10.58 -11.68 -1.68
C CYS A 36 -9.24 -11.33 -1.04
N ALA A 37 -9.25 -10.59 0.09
CA ALA A 37 -8.02 -10.26 0.82
C ALA A 37 -7.26 -11.53 1.25
N GLU A 38 -7.96 -12.50 1.85
CA GLU A 38 -7.37 -13.80 2.26
C GLU A 38 -6.78 -14.55 1.04
N LYS A 39 -7.53 -14.65 -0.07
CA LYS A 39 -7.06 -15.35 -1.28
C LYS A 39 -5.82 -14.70 -1.89
N ILE A 40 -5.73 -13.36 -1.90
CA ILE A 40 -4.56 -12.64 -2.43
C ILE A 40 -3.34 -12.89 -1.55
N GLU A 41 -3.49 -12.83 -0.23
CA GLU A 41 -2.38 -13.09 0.71
C GLU A 41 -1.91 -14.53 0.67
N GLU A 42 -2.85 -15.49 0.63
CA GLU A 42 -2.51 -16.90 0.41
C GLU A 42 -1.79 -17.12 -0.92
N PHE A 43 -2.15 -16.39 -1.97
CA PHE A 43 -1.48 -16.47 -3.26
C PHE A 43 -0.01 -16.04 -3.13
N ILE A 44 0.26 -14.94 -2.42
CA ILE A 44 1.62 -14.46 -2.14
C ILE A 44 2.43 -15.53 -1.40
N VAL A 45 1.84 -16.12 -0.34
CA VAL A 45 2.48 -17.19 0.45
C VAL A 45 2.77 -18.44 -0.40
N LYS A 46 1.81 -18.87 -1.22
CA LYS A 46 1.98 -20.03 -2.14
C LYS A 46 3.08 -19.81 -3.19
N LYS A 47 3.43 -18.56 -3.47
CA LYS A 47 4.53 -18.17 -4.37
C LYS A 47 5.90 -18.08 -3.69
N GLY A 48 5.97 -18.40 -2.39
CA GLY A 48 7.23 -18.40 -1.63
C GLY A 48 7.65 -17.02 -1.14
N ALA A 49 6.75 -16.05 -1.15
CA ALA A 49 6.94 -14.72 -0.55
C ALA A 49 6.00 -14.53 0.64
N MET A 50 6.08 -13.38 1.30
CA MET A 50 5.16 -13.02 2.39
C MET A 50 4.55 -11.64 2.14
N PRO A 51 3.32 -11.36 2.59
CA PRO A 51 2.77 -10.00 2.54
C PRO A 51 3.64 -9.04 3.37
N ALA A 52 3.99 -7.88 2.80
CA ALA A 52 4.71 -6.81 3.53
C ALA A 52 3.80 -6.03 4.48
N PHE A 53 2.52 -5.98 4.15
CA PHE A 53 1.45 -5.43 4.98
C PHE A 53 0.13 -6.09 4.56
N PRO A 54 -0.95 -5.96 5.35
CA PRO A 54 -2.25 -6.51 5.00
C PRO A 54 -2.76 -5.98 3.67
N VAL A 55 -3.36 -6.82 2.82
CA VAL A 55 -3.91 -6.32 1.55
C VAL A 55 -4.94 -5.23 1.83
N ASN A 56 -4.67 -4.05 1.28
CA ASN A 56 -5.44 -2.84 1.45
C ASN A 56 -6.50 -2.78 0.33
N LEU A 57 -7.77 -2.75 0.73
CA LEU A 57 -8.95 -2.71 -0.13
C LEU A 57 -9.81 -1.51 0.27
N SER A 58 -9.39 -0.32 -0.17
CA SER A 58 -9.97 0.96 0.24
C SER A 58 -11.06 1.44 -0.72
N PHE A 59 -12.26 1.72 -0.19
CA PHE A 59 -13.45 2.05 -0.99
C PHE A 59 -13.68 3.57 -1.12
N ASN A 60 -14.01 4.03 -2.32
CA ASN A 60 -14.59 5.34 -2.60
C ASN A 60 -13.73 6.50 -2.02
N GLU A 61 -14.22 7.23 -1.01
CA GLU A 61 -13.50 8.33 -0.36
C GLU A 61 -12.32 7.88 0.51
N ASN A 62 -12.28 6.62 0.94
CA ASN A 62 -11.17 6.08 1.73
C ASN A 62 -9.97 5.89 0.81
N ALA A 63 -8.90 6.66 0.99
CA ALA A 63 -7.70 6.60 0.16
C ALA A 63 -6.83 5.36 0.46
N ALA A 64 -6.56 5.08 1.74
CA ALA A 64 -5.60 4.07 2.17
C ALA A 64 -5.95 3.47 3.55
N HIS A 65 -5.22 2.42 3.95
CA HIS A 65 -5.25 1.76 5.26
C HIS A 65 -6.54 1.00 5.60
N GLN A 66 -7.39 0.71 4.61
CA GLN A 66 -8.57 -0.12 4.82
C GLN A 66 -8.27 -1.58 4.47
N THR A 67 -8.39 -2.49 5.43
CA THR A 67 -8.40 -3.94 5.19
C THR A 67 -9.63 -4.54 5.89
N PRO A 68 -10.32 -5.53 5.30
CA PRO A 68 -11.51 -6.11 5.90
C PRO A 68 -11.18 -6.84 7.21
N ASP A 69 -12.12 -6.81 8.16
CA ASP A 69 -12.08 -7.62 9.39
C ASP A 69 -12.80 -8.98 9.17
N TRP A 70 -12.52 -10.00 9.98
CA TRP A 70 -13.05 -11.37 9.78
C TRP A 70 -14.57 -11.50 9.99
N ASN A 71 -15.18 -10.51 10.65
CA ASN A 71 -16.61 -10.45 10.91
C ASN A 71 -17.33 -9.46 9.97
N GLU A 72 -16.60 -8.79 9.08
CA GLU A 72 -17.15 -7.79 8.19
C GLU A 72 -17.69 -8.42 6.90
N LYS A 73 -18.91 -8.03 6.51
CA LYS A 73 -19.53 -8.49 5.27
C LYS A 73 -19.60 -7.34 4.27
N ILE A 74 -18.48 -7.11 3.57
CA ILE A 74 -18.42 -6.16 2.46
C ILE A 74 -18.48 -6.93 1.15
N THR A 75 -19.36 -6.49 0.26
CA THR A 75 -19.45 -7.01 -1.10
C THR A 75 -19.10 -5.90 -2.10
N LEU A 76 -18.24 -6.21 -3.07
CA LEU A 76 -17.86 -5.28 -4.12
C LEU A 76 -19.07 -4.94 -5.01
N ARG A 77 -19.39 -3.66 -5.15
CA ARG A 77 -20.43 -3.19 -6.07
C ARG A 77 -19.80 -2.72 -7.38
N LYS A 78 -20.62 -2.67 -8.43
CA LYS A 78 -20.18 -2.24 -9.77
C LYS A 78 -19.63 -0.81 -9.77
N ASP A 79 -20.25 0.07 -9.01
CA ASP A 79 -19.94 1.50 -8.99
C ASP A 79 -18.85 1.87 -7.97
N ASP A 80 -18.38 0.93 -7.15
CA ASP A 80 -17.33 1.22 -6.17
C ASP A 80 -16.01 1.57 -6.88
N VAL A 81 -15.30 2.55 -6.31
CA VAL A 81 -13.91 2.87 -6.66
C VAL A 81 -13.02 2.23 -5.62
N LEU A 82 -12.47 1.06 -5.95
CA LEU A 82 -11.68 0.26 -5.02
C LEU A 82 -10.19 0.43 -5.33
N LYS A 83 -9.42 0.97 -4.38
CA LYS A 83 -7.96 0.87 -4.41
C LYS A 83 -7.58 -0.51 -3.91
N VAL A 84 -6.73 -1.18 -4.66
CA VAL A 84 -6.16 -2.48 -4.36
C VAL A 84 -4.66 -2.27 -4.21
N ASP A 85 -4.20 -2.32 -2.97
CA ASP A 85 -2.85 -2.00 -2.58
C ASP A 85 -2.25 -3.21 -1.85
N ILE A 86 -1.11 -3.66 -2.38
CA ILE A 86 -0.51 -4.95 -2.07
C ILE A 86 1.00 -4.76 -1.90
N GLY A 87 1.49 -5.09 -0.71
CA GLY A 87 2.90 -5.20 -0.42
C GLY A 87 3.35 -6.66 -0.38
N VAL A 88 4.49 -6.97 -0.97
CA VAL A 88 5.13 -8.30 -0.93
C VAL A 88 6.57 -8.14 -0.47
N HIS A 89 7.08 -9.08 0.33
CA HIS A 89 8.49 -9.09 0.69
C HIS A 89 9.14 -10.48 0.55
N ILE A 90 10.45 -10.46 0.31
CA ILE A 90 11.36 -11.60 0.49
C ILE A 90 12.35 -11.21 1.59
N GLU A 91 12.29 -11.88 2.75
CA GLU A 91 13.18 -11.60 3.91
C GLU A 91 13.23 -10.14 4.36
N GLY A 92 12.11 -9.43 4.23
CA GLY A 92 11.96 -8.02 4.56
C GLY A 92 12.28 -7.05 3.42
N TYR A 93 12.74 -7.50 2.24
CA TYR A 93 12.92 -6.62 1.08
C TYR A 93 11.62 -6.49 0.30
N ILE A 94 11.06 -5.27 0.29
CA ILE A 94 9.66 -5.00 -0.05
C ILE A 94 9.51 -4.54 -1.50
N ALA A 95 8.51 -5.09 -2.19
CA ALA A 95 7.90 -4.48 -3.35
C ALA A 95 6.51 -3.99 -2.97
N ASP A 96 6.13 -2.83 -3.49
CA ASP A 96 4.92 -2.12 -3.14
C ASP A 96 4.27 -1.55 -4.40
N ALA A 97 2.99 -1.83 -4.59
CA ALA A 97 2.26 -1.40 -5.77
C ALA A 97 0.75 -1.53 -5.58
N ALA A 98 0.07 -0.49 -6.05
CA ALA A 98 -1.37 -0.36 -5.98
C ALA A 98 -1.98 0.01 -7.33
N PHE A 99 -3.24 -0.34 -7.49
CA PHE A 99 -4.06 0.07 -8.63
C PHE A 99 -5.50 0.30 -8.18
N THR A 100 -6.24 1.06 -8.98
CA THR A 100 -7.67 1.28 -8.75
C THR A 100 -8.52 0.48 -9.73
N ILE A 101 -9.60 -0.12 -9.24
CA ILE A 101 -10.63 -0.75 -10.08
C ILE A 101 -11.97 -0.02 -9.95
N ASN A 102 -12.68 0.03 -11.07
CA ASN A 102 -14.09 0.39 -11.11
C ASN A 102 -14.76 -0.35 -12.28
N HIS A 103 -15.82 -1.11 -11.98
CA HIS A 103 -16.50 -1.97 -12.97
C HIS A 103 -17.61 -1.24 -13.74
N SER A 104 -17.96 -0.02 -13.34
CA SER A 104 -18.96 0.81 -14.01
C SER A 104 -18.40 1.59 -15.20
N GLY A 105 -17.10 1.86 -15.20
CA GLY A 105 -16.43 2.77 -16.16
C GLY A 105 -16.65 4.26 -15.87
N LYS A 106 -17.56 4.62 -14.94
CA LYS A 106 -17.90 6.00 -14.59
C LYS A 106 -16.69 6.82 -14.11
N TYR A 107 -15.75 6.17 -13.45
CA TYR A 107 -14.58 6.83 -12.84
C TYR A 107 -13.29 6.65 -13.65
N LYS A 108 -13.40 6.34 -14.95
CA LYS A 108 -12.24 6.10 -15.81
C LYS A 108 -11.27 7.29 -15.83
N GLU A 109 -11.75 8.52 -16.00
CA GLU A 109 -10.86 9.69 -16.05
C GLU A 109 -10.12 9.93 -14.72
N LEU A 110 -10.75 9.62 -13.58
CA LEU A 110 -10.13 9.71 -12.25
C LEU A 110 -8.97 8.69 -12.13
N ILE A 111 -9.21 7.44 -12.55
CA ILE A 111 -8.20 6.38 -12.54
C ILE A 111 -7.06 6.72 -13.51
N ASP A 112 -7.40 7.16 -14.73
CA ASP A 112 -6.43 7.58 -15.74
C ASP A 112 -5.54 8.74 -15.23
N ALA A 113 -6.08 9.65 -14.41
CA ALA A 113 -5.30 10.75 -13.84
C ALA A 113 -4.19 10.24 -12.89
N ALA A 114 -4.52 9.31 -12.00
CA ALA A 114 -3.52 8.70 -11.10
C ALA A 114 -2.49 7.86 -11.89
N GLU A 115 -2.95 7.04 -12.85
CA GLU A 115 -2.06 6.22 -13.69
C GLU A 115 -1.12 7.08 -14.55
N LEU A 116 -1.62 8.18 -15.14
CA LEU A 116 -0.83 9.09 -15.95
C LEU A 116 0.18 9.86 -15.10
N ALA A 117 -0.19 10.29 -13.89
CA ALA A 117 0.72 10.95 -12.97
C ALA A 117 1.88 10.03 -12.57
N LEU A 118 1.56 8.78 -12.24
CA LEU A 118 2.54 7.74 -11.93
C LEU A 118 3.44 7.45 -13.14
N LYS A 119 2.88 7.44 -14.36
CA LYS A 119 3.64 7.30 -15.61
C LYS A 119 4.63 8.45 -15.79
N ASN A 120 4.15 9.68 -15.71
CA ASN A 120 4.97 10.87 -15.93
C ASN A 120 6.07 11.01 -14.86
N ALA A 121 5.78 10.67 -13.60
CA ALA A 121 6.78 10.63 -12.54
C ALA A 121 7.91 9.65 -12.85
N PHE A 122 7.60 8.43 -13.29
CA PHE A 122 8.62 7.44 -13.69
C PHE A 122 9.41 7.85 -14.94
N ASP A 123 8.77 8.48 -15.92
CA ASP A 123 9.48 9.02 -17.08
C ASP A 123 10.44 10.15 -16.66
N LEU A 124 10.07 10.96 -15.68
CA LEU A 124 10.92 12.00 -15.12
C LEU A 124 12.14 11.42 -14.37
N LEU A 125 12.00 10.29 -13.66
CA LEU A 125 13.10 9.66 -12.90
C LEU A 125 14.37 9.43 -13.73
N LYS A 126 14.24 9.24 -15.05
CA LYS A 126 15.34 9.10 -16.02
C LYS A 126 16.26 10.34 -16.08
N LYS A 127 15.77 11.49 -15.63
CA LYS A 127 16.50 12.78 -15.60
C LYS A 127 17.09 13.09 -14.21
N ASN A 128 17.00 12.15 -13.27
CA ASN A 128 17.44 12.33 -11.88
C ASN A 128 16.82 13.59 -11.21
N PRO A 129 15.49 13.70 -11.16
CA PRO A 129 14.82 14.87 -10.63
C PRO A 129 14.98 14.99 -9.11
N THR A 130 14.78 16.19 -8.60
CA THR A 130 14.55 16.46 -7.18
C THR A 130 13.17 15.95 -6.75
N LEU A 131 12.97 15.75 -5.44
CA LEU A 131 11.67 15.40 -4.87
C LEU A 131 10.59 16.46 -5.17
N GLY A 132 10.96 17.75 -5.19
CA GLY A 132 10.06 18.84 -5.57
C GLY A 132 9.59 18.76 -7.03
N GLU A 133 10.47 18.38 -7.95
CA GLU A 133 10.11 18.18 -9.37
C GLU A 133 9.20 16.96 -9.59
N ILE A 134 9.40 15.88 -8.81
CA ILE A 134 8.47 14.73 -8.82
C ILE A 134 7.08 15.17 -8.38
N GLY A 135 6.98 15.86 -7.24
CA GLY A 135 5.69 16.36 -6.73
C GLY A 135 5.02 17.35 -7.68
N THR A 136 5.79 18.26 -8.28
CA THR A 136 5.28 19.19 -9.31
C THR A 136 4.72 18.45 -10.52
N THR A 137 5.39 17.38 -10.97
CA THR A 137 4.95 16.58 -12.11
C THR A 137 3.65 15.83 -11.82
N ILE A 138 3.53 15.28 -10.62
CA ILE A 138 2.33 14.58 -10.16
C ILE A 138 1.15 15.56 -10.07
N GLU A 139 1.30 16.67 -9.35
CA GLU A 139 0.24 17.66 -9.16
C GLU A 139 -0.23 18.26 -10.48
N LYS A 140 0.71 18.65 -11.36
CA LYS A 140 0.37 19.18 -12.68
C LYS A 140 -0.46 18.18 -13.47
N THR A 141 -0.02 16.92 -13.51
CA THR A 141 -0.71 15.86 -14.28
C THR A 141 -2.14 15.62 -13.77
N ILE A 142 -2.33 15.55 -12.45
CA ILE A 142 -3.65 15.32 -11.85
C ILE A 142 -4.57 16.55 -12.03
N THR A 143 -4.03 17.75 -11.86
CA THR A 143 -4.80 19.00 -11.98
C THR A 143 -5.24 19.26 -13.43
N GLU A 144 -4.38 18.98 -14.42
CA GLU A 144 -4.73 19.11 -15.84
C GLU A 144 -5.85 18.14 -16.27
N LYS A 145 -6.02 17.03 -15.53
CA LYS A 145 -7.15 16.09 -15.70
C LYS A 145 -8.42 16.53 -14.96
N GLY A 146 -8.40 17.66 -14.24
CA GLY A 146 -9.56 18.21 -13.54
C GLY A 146 -9.79 17.64 -12.13
N PHE A 147 -8.80 16.96 -11.55
CA PHE A 147 -8.86 16.38 -10.20
C PHE A 147 -7.87 17.06 -9.27
N LYS A 148 -7.94 16.74 -7.97
CA LYS A 148 -6.98 17.23 -6.97
C LYS A 148 -6.04 16.12 -6.53
N PRO A 149 -4.72 16.34 -6.46
CA PRO A 149 -3.83 15.40 -5.79
C PRO A 149 -4.14 15.37 -4.29
N VAL A 150 -4.05 14.20 -3.64
CA VAL A 150 -4.12 14.13 -2.17
C VAL A 150 -2.81 14.62 -1.59
N ARG A 151 -2.83 15.84 -1.04
CA ARG A 151 -1.61 16.60 -0.70
C ARG A 151 -0.85 16.13 0.55
N ASN A 152 -1.52 15.39 1.43
CA ASN A 152 -0.94 14.85 2.66
C ASN A 152 -0.69 13.33 2.61
N LEU A 153 -0.73 12.74 1.41
CA LEU A 153 -0.18 11.41 1.13
C LEU A 153 1.05 11.55 0.23
N THR A 154 2.03 10.69 0.44
CA THR A 154 3.33 10.76 -0.22
C THR A 154 3.87 9.36 -0.40
N GLY A 155 4.51 9.08 -1.54
CA GLY A 155 5.37 7.91 -1.67
C GLY A 155 6.52 7.94 -0.67
N HIS A 156 7.37 6.93 -0.72
CA HIS A 156 8.35 6.69 0.35
C HIS A 156 9.56 5.90 -0.13
N GLY A 157 10.59 5.87 0.70
CA GLY A 157 11.65 4.88 0.62
C GLY A 157 11.16 3.52 1.13
N LEU A 158 11.84 2.47 0.66
CA LEU A 158 11.63 1.10 1.09
C LEU A 158 12.94 0.56 1.67
N GLU A 159 12.89 0.06 2.90
CA GLU A 159 14.01 -0.58 3.57
C GLU A 159 13.64 -1.97 4.08
N ARG A 160 14.63 -2.71 4.56
CA ARG A 160 14.40 -4.08 5.02
C ARG A 160 13.50 -4.07 6.25
N TYR A 161 12.31 -4.68 6.15
CA TYR A 161 11.25 -4.69 7.16
C TYR A 161 10.67 -3.30 7.49
N SER A 162 10.81 -2.32 6.58
CA SER A 162 10.21 -1.00 6.73
C SER A 162 9.62 -0.56 5.40
N GLU A 163 8.30 -0.62 5.31
CA GLU A 163 7.52 -0.14 4.17
C GLU A 163 7.59 1.39 4.07
N HIS A 164 7.67 2.10 5.19
CA HIS A 164 7.79 3.56 5.21
C HIS A 164 9.19 4.01 5.68
N ALA A 165 10.15 4.03 4.77
CA ALA A 165 11.46 4.62 5.01
C ALA A 165 11.59 6.02 4.38
N PRO A 166 12.47 6.90 4.89
CA PRO A 166 12.76 8.17 4.24
C PRO A 166 13.38 7.98 2.84
N PRO A 167 13.19 8.94 1.92
CA PRO A 167 12.42 10.17 2.07
C PRO A 167 10.95 9.98 1.71
N ASN A 168 10.09 10.87 2.21
CA ASN A 168 8.75 11.03 1.67
C ASN A 168 8.84 11.64 0.26
N ILE A 169 8.13 11.05 -0.69
CA ILE A 169 8.07 11.47 -2.10
C ILE A 169 6.72 12.17 -2.33
N PRO A 170 6.71 13.50 -2.44
CA PRO A 170 5.49 14.31 -2.39
C PRO A 170 4.64 14.15 -3.65
N ASN A 171 3.31 14.27 -3.48
CA ASN A 171 2.34 14.32 -4.57
C ASN A 171 1.98 15.75 -5.03
N ILE A 172 2.58 16.77 -4.40
CA ILE A 172 2.38 18.19 -4.71
C ILE A 172 3.70 18.94 -4.87
N ALA A 173 3.67 20.04 -5.62
CA ALA A 173 4.80 20.94 -5.78
C ALA A 173 5.31 21.44 -4.42
N ASN A 174 6.63 21.49 -4.28
CA ASN A 174 7.32 21.97 -3.10
C ASN A 174 8.77 22.31 -3.47
N ASN A 175 9.51 22.84 -2.50
CA ASN A 175 10.88 23.32 -2.68
C ASN A 175 11.94 22.32 -2.15
N ILE A 176 11.62 21.02 -2.06
CA ILE A 176 12.56 20.01 -1.59
C ILE A 176 13.60 19.73 -2.69
N ASP A 177 14.74 20.41 -2.57
CA ASP A 177 15.91 20.24 -3.43
C ASP A 177 16.79 19.06 -2.98
N LYS A 178 16.18 17.87 -2.94
CA LYS A 178 16.88 16.60 -2.66
C LYS A 178 16.57 15.62 -3.77
N GLN A 179 17.59 14.90 -4.26
CA GLN A 179 17.41 13.79 -5.20
C GLN A 179 17.31 12.46 -4.45
N LEU A 180 16.68 11.48 -5.09
CA LEU A 180 16.70 10.10 -4.60
C LEU A 180 18.13 9.54 -4.68
N GLU A 181 18.56 8.85 -3.64
CA GLU A 181 19.89 8.24 -3.58
C GLU A 181 19.91 6.92 -4.37
N ALA A 182 21.01 6.68 -5.08
CA ALA A 182 21.23 5.40 -5.78
C ALA A 182 21.50 4.25 -4.79
N GLY A 183 21.20 3.03 -5.23
CA GLY A 183 21.34 1.82 -4.43
C GLY A 183 20.22 1.56 -3.42
N LYS A 184 19.09 2.29 -3.54
CA LYS A 184 17.91 2.18 -2.65
C LYS A 184 16.65 1.85 -3.43
N ALA A 185 15.64 1.36 -2.71
CA ALA A 185 14.30 1.11 -3.24
C ALA A 185 13.33 2.19 -2.76
N TYR A 186 12.34 2.52 -3.59
CA TYR A 186 11.34 3.56 -3.34
C TYR A 186 10.00 3.15 -3.94
N ALA A 187 8.92 3.77 -3.47
CA ALA A 187 7.58 3.70 -4.04
C ALA A 187 7.09 5.11 -4.40
N ILE A 188 6.48 5.25 -5.58
CA ILE A 188 5.78 6.47 -6.01
C ILE A 188 4.31 6.11 -6.14
N GLU A 189 3.47 6.83 -5.39
CA GLU A 189 2.02 6.59 -5.26
C GLU A 189 1.19 7.87 -5.38
N PRO A 190 0.85 8.29 -6.61
CA PRO A 190 -0.11 9.36 -6.82
C PRO A 190 -1.52 8.96 -6.44
N PHE A 191 -2.19 9.86 -5.71
CA PHE A 191 -3.61 9.78 -5.39
C PHE A 191 -4.35 10.94 -6.05
N ALA A 192 -5.33 10.65 -6.91
CA ALA A 192 -6.24 11.62 -7.48
C ALA A 192 -7.58 11.59 -6.74
N SER A 193 -8.14 12.76 -6.43
CA SER A 193 -9.39 12.89 -5.68
C SER A 193 -10.38 13.81 -6.39
N THR A 194 -11.67 13.48 -6.29
CA THR A 194 -12.78 14.37 -6.64
C THR A 194 -13.20 15.28 -5.48
N GLY A 195 -12.61 15.11 -4.30
CA GLY A 195 -12.95 15.79 -3.05
C GLY A 195 -12.07 17.01 -2.79
N ASP A 196 -11.54 17.09 -1.57
CA ASP A 196 -10.69 18.20 -1.13
C ASP A 196 -9.20 17.95 -1.37
N GLY A 197 -8.82 16.73 -1.77
CA GLY A 197 -7.42 16.37 -1.97
C GLY A 197 -6.66 16.40 -0.65
N TYR A 198 -7.31 16.00 0.44
CA TYR A 198 -6.73 15.90 1.78
C TYR A 198 -7.44 14.79 2.54
N VAL A 199 -6.66 13.93 3.18
CA VAL A 199 -7.21 12.81 3.96
C VAL A 199 -7.14 13.07 5.45
N HIS A 200 -8.14 12.57 6.17
CA HIS A 200 -8.19 12.55 7.61
C HIS A 200 -8.25 11.11 8.10
N GLU A 201 -7.75 10.87 9.32
CA GLU A 201 -7.95 9.60 10.00
C GLU A 201 -9.43 9.45 10.40
N ALA A 202 -10.05 8.32 10.05
CA ALA A 202 -11.34 7.94 10.59
C ALA A 202 -11.47 6.43 10.76
N GLY A 203 -12.54 6.05 11.47
CA GLY A 203 -12.89 4.65 11.70
C GLY A 203 -11.98 3.96 12.70
N LYS A 204 -12.14 2.64 12.81
CA LYS A 204 -11.32 1.76 13.63
C LYS A 204 -10.10 1.33 12.84
N ALA A 205 -8.92 1.43 13.44
CA ALA A 205 -7.71 0.83 12.89
C ALA A 205 -7.81 -0.70 12.97
N ASN A 206 -7.61 -1.37 11.84
CA ASN A 206 -7.51 -2.83 11.74
C ASN A 206 -6.11 -3.29 11.29
N ILE A 207 -5.23 -2.33 10.99
CA ILE A 207 -3.82 -2.51 10.67
C ILE A 207 -3.01 -1.90 11.82
N PHE A 208 -2.00 -2.62 12.28
CA PHE A 208 -1.14 -2.22 13.37
C PHE A 208 0.32 -2.41 13.00
N VAL A 209 1.21 -1.71 13.69
CA VAL A 209 2.66 -1.87 13.59
C VAL A 209 3.28 -1.93 14.98
N LEU A 210 4.38 -2.68 15.13
CA LEU A 210 5.18 -2.66 16.34
C LEU A 210 5.95 -1.34 16.42
N GLU A 211 5.69 -0.55 17.47
CA GLU A 211 6.30 0.76 17.69
C GLU A 211 7.45 0.68 18.69
N GLU A 212 7.29 -0.14 19.74
CA GLU A 212 8.27 -0.27 20.82
C GLU A 212 8.34 -1.71 21.32
N SER A 213 9.56 -2.24 21.49
CA SER A 213 9.77 -3.53 22.17
C SER A 213 10.09 -3.28 23.64
N LYS A 214 9.20 -3.72 24.54
CA LYS A 214 9.40 -3.64 26.01
C LYS A 214 8.73 -4.79 26.75
N PRO A 215 9.18 -5.12 27.98
CA PRO A 215 8.62 -6.23 28.74
C PRO A 215 7.11 -6.10 29.02
N VAL A 216 6.33 -7.12 28.62
CA VAL A 216 4.87 -7.14 28.79
C VAL A 216 4.44 -8.07 29.93
N ARG A 217 3.70 -7.54 30.91
CA ARG A 217 3.20 -8.31 32.07
C ARG A 217 1.91 -9.08 31.78
N ASN A 218 0.99 -8.51 31.00
CA ASN A 218 -0.28 -9.15 30.65
C ASN A 218 -0.02 -10.38 29.75
N ALA A 219 -0.58 -11.54 30.10
CA ALA A 219 -0.28 -12.81 29.42
C ALA A 219 -0.74 -12.83 27.96
N HIS A 220 -1.96 -12.35 27.66
CA HIS A 220 -2.48 -12.28 26.30
C HIS A 220 -1.67 -11.31 25.45
N ALA A 221 -1.39 -10.12 25.96
CA ALA A 221 -0.57 -9.12 25.28
C ALA A 221 0.87 -9.61 25.03
N ARG A 222 1.46 -10.35 25.99
CA ARG A 222 2.79 -10.96 25.83
C ARG A 222 2.79 -12.00 24.70
N LYS A 223 1.77 -12.87 24.65
CA LYS A 223 1.64 -13.86 23.58
C LYS A 223 1.58 -13.18 22.21
N ILE A 224 0.81 -12.08 22.10
CA ILE A 224 0.67 -11.31 20.85
C ILE A 224 1.99 -10.63 20.46
N VAL A 225 2.64 -9.89 21.36
CA VAL A 225 3.86 -9.14 21.00
C VAL A 225 5.02 -10.08 20.62
N ASN A 226 5.20 -11.20 21.34
CA ASN A 226 6.23 -12.18 20.99
C ASN A 226 6.02 -12.73 19.58
N PHE A 227 4.77 -12.99 19.22
CA PHE A 227 4.42 -13.46 17.88
C PHE A 227 4.69 -12.40 16.81
N ILE A 228 4.32 -11.14 17.07
CA ILE A 228 4.59 -10.02 16.17
C ILE A 228 6.11 -9.87 15.96
N GLU A 229 6.91 -9.86 17.03
CA GLU A 229 8.37 -9.71 16.96
C GLU A 229 9.05 -10.83 16.16
N GLU A 230 8.56 -12.07 16.30
CA GLU A 230 9.08 -13.22 15.59
C GLU A 230 8.71 -13.18 14.09
N ASN A 231 7.43 -12.95 13.79
CA ASN A 231 6.85 -13.19 12.45
C ASN A 231 6.78 -11.93 11.58
N TYR A 232 6.47 -10.77 12.15
CA TYR A 232 6.25 -9.52 11.39
C TYR A 232 7.37 -8.50 11.61
N LYS A 233 8.05 -8.57 12.76
CA LYS A 233 9.09 -7.63 13.18
C LYS A 233 8.51 -6.21 13.25
N THR A 234 8.94 -5.34 12.34
CA THR A 234 8.50 -3.96 12.19
C THR A 234 7.50 -3.77 11.06
N LEU A 235 7.14 -4.83 10.33
CA LEU A 235 6.13 -4.75 9.27
C LEU A 235 4.71 -4.62 9.84
N PRO A 236 3.80 -3.91 9.15
CA PRO A 236 2.41 -3.84 9.53
C PRO A 236 1.71 -5.20 9.47
N PHE A 237 0.73 -5.39 10.34
CA PHE A 237 -0.07 -6.61 10.42
C PHE A 237 -1.53 -6.30 10.70
N ALA A 238 -2.42 -7.19 10.26
CA ALA A 238 -3.85 -7.05 10.48
C ALA A 238 -4.30 -7.80 11.72
N GLU A 239 -5.37 -7.30 12.34
CA GLU A 239 -6.05 -8.02 13.42
C GLU A 239 -6.42 -9.46 13.01
N ARG A 240 -6.91 -9.64 11.77
CA ARG A 240 -7.35 -10.95 11.24
C ARG A 240 -6.23 -11.97 11.07
N TRP A 241 -5.00 -11.52 10.84
CA TRP A 241 -3.85 -12.42 10.79
C TRP A 241 -3.57 -13.01 12.17
N LEU A 242 -3.55 -12.17 13.20
CA LEU A 242 -3.36 -12.62 14.58
C LEU A 242 -4.46 -13.57 15.02
N PHE A 243 -5.72 -13.26 14.70
CA PHE A 243 -6.85 -14.14 15.03
C PHE A 243 -6.69 -15.54 14.42
N ARG A 244 -6.30 -15.60 13.14
CA ARG A 244 -6.06 -16.85 12.41
C ARG A 244 -4.87 -17.65 12.95
N GLU A 245 -3.76 -16.97 13.26
CA GLU A 245 -2.47 -17.61 13.53
C GLU A 245 -2.27 -17.96 15.01
N LEU A 246 -2.68 -17.09 15.94
CA LEU A 246 -2.51 -17.32 17.38
C LEU A 246 -3.53 -18.28 17.97
N LYS A 247 -4.62 -18.58 17.24
CA LYS A 247 -5.77 -19.40 17.68
C LYS A 247 -6.27 -19.00 19.06
N MET A 248 -6.23 -17.70 19.34
CA MET A 248 -6.82 -17.11 20.55
C MET A 248 -8.31 -16.91 20.31
N ASP A 249 -9.12 -16.98 21.36
CA ASP A 249 -10.49 -16.51 21.22
C ASP A 249 -10.52 -14.98 21.03
N GLU A 250 -11.64 -14.48 20.50
CA GLU A 250 -11.79 -13.07 20.17
C GLU A 250 -11.60 -12.16 21.39
N PHE A 251 -12.09 -12.58 22.56
CA PHE A 251 -12.01 -11.77 23.77
C PHE A 251 -10.57 -11.61 24.25
N GLU A 252 -9.80 -12.71 24.27
CA GLU A 252 -8.38 -12.70 24.61
C GLU A 252 -7.57 -11.79 23.67
N LEU A 253 -7.82 -11.90 22.37
CA LEU A 253 -7.13 -11.09 21.35
C LEU A 253 -7.43 -9.60 21.54
N LYS A 254 -8.71 -9.23 21.69
CA LYS A 254 -9.13 -7.83 21.86
C LYS A 254 -8.55 -7.22 23.14
N ILE A 255 -8.52 -7.96 24.25
CA ILE A 255 -7.90 -7.48 25.51
C ILE A 255 -6.40 -7.28 25.34
N GLY A 256 -5.72 -8.24 24.72
CA GLY A 256 -4.28 -8.15 24.48
C GLY A 256 -3.92 -6.95 23.61
N LEU A 257 -4.59 -6.77 22.47
CA LEU A 257 -4.38 -5.63 21.58
C LEU A 257 -4.69 -4.29 22.25
N LYS A 258 -5.79 -4.19 23.00
CA LYS A 258 -6.14 -2.97 23.76
C LYS A 258 -5.06 -2.61 24.78
N TYR A 259 -4.47 -3.61 25.44
CA TYR A 259 -3.33 -3.40 26.32
C TYR A 259 -2.14 -2.85 25.54
N LEU A 260 -1.74 -3.49 24.45
CA LEU A 260 -0.58 -3.08 23.64
C LEU A 260 -0.72 -1.66 23.09
N LEU A 261 -1.91 -1.29 22.60
CA LEU A 261 -2.22 0.07 22.14
C LEU A 261 -2.10 1.10 23.28
N ARG A 262 -2.68 0.80 24.45
CA ARG A 262 -2.62 1.71 25.61
C ARG A 262 -1.19 1.93 26.09
N GLU A 263 -0.38 0.88 26.10
CA GLU A 263 1.02 0.95 26.47
C GLU A 263 1.92 1.50 25.35
N LYS A 264 1.35 1.86 24.18
CA LYS A 264 2.10 2.35 23.00
C LYS A 264 3.17 1.37 22.49
N ILE A 265 2.95 0.07 22.71
CA ILE A 265 3.81 -1.00 22.18
C ILE A 265 3.53 -1.19 20.68
N ILE A 266 2.25 -1.08 20.31
CA ILE A 266 1.82 -1.06 18.92
C ILE A 266 1.09 0.26 18.64
N ARG A 267 1.12 0.67 17.38
CA ARG A 267 0.35 1.78 16.85
C ARG A 267 -0.64 1.26 15.82
N GLY A 268 -1.85 1.82 15.79
CA GLY A 268 -2.84 1.53 14.76
C GLY A 268 -2.74 2.51 13.60
N TYR A 269 -2.86 2.01 12.37
CA TYR A 269 -3.10 2.83 11.19
C TYR A 269 -4.60 2.97 10.98
N ALA A 270 -5.13 4.17 11.23
CA ALA A 270 -6.52 4.49 10.92
C ALA A 270 -6.73 4.56 9.40
N ILE A 271 -7.98 4.36 8.98
CA ILE A 271 -8.37 4.54 7.58
C ILE A 271 -8.21 6.01 7.23
N LEU A 272 -7.55 6.29 6.12
CA LEU A 272 -7.34 7.65 5.63
C LEU A 272 -8.41 7.95 4.59
N HIS A 273 -9.26 8.95 4.83
CA HIS A 273 -10.39 9.26 3.94
C HIS A 273 -10.44 10.74 3.57
N ASP A 274 -10.82 11.03 2.33
CA ASP A 274 -11.19 12.37 1.87
C ASP A 274 -12.65 12.68 2.27
N VAL A 275 -13.17 13.85 1.93
CA VAL A 275 -14.52 14.28 2.28
C VAL A 275 -15.58 13.28 1.80
N ARG A 276 -16.58 13.05 2.66
CA ARG A 276 -17.64 12.05 2.42
C ARG A 276 -18.32 12.25 1.07
N GLY A 277 -18.51 11.16 0.33
CA GLY A 277 -19.12 11.18 -1.01
C GLY A 277 -18.18 11.58 -2.15
N SER A 278 -16.91 11.85 -1.86
CA SER A 278 -15.87 11.94 -2.88
C SER A 278 -15.37 10.56 -3.30
N TYR A 279 -14.49 10.53 -4.30
CA TYR A 279 -13.85 9.32 -4.79
C TYR A 279 -12.35 9.58 -4.93
N VAL A 280 -11.55 8.64 -4.44
CA VAL A 280 -10.09 8.64 -4.58
C VAL A 280 -9.68 7.48 -5.46
N ALA A 281 -8.72 7.71 -6.36
CA ALA A 281 -7.99 6.69 -7.09
C ALA A 281 -6.49 6.79 -6.77
N GLN A 282 -5.85 5.63 -6.63
CA GLN A 282 -4.42 5.44 -6.42
C GLN A 282 -3.84 4.67 -7.61
N ALA A 283 -2.62 5.02 -7.97
CA ALA A 283 -1.75 4.18 -8.78
C ALA A 283 -0.38 4.19 -8.12
N GLU A 284 0.27 3.04 -7.98
CA GLU A 284 1.57 2.96 -7.34
C GLU A 284 2.47 1.90 -7.98
N ASN A 285 3.78 2.14 -7.92
CA ASN A 285 4.77 1.13 -8.27
C ASN A 285 6.09 1.44 -7.57
N SER A 286 6.71 0.40 -7.02
CA SER A 286 8.05 0.47 -6.46
C SER A 286 9.14 0.23 -7.49
N PHE A 287 10.34 0.75 -7.21
CA PHE A 287 11.50 0.63 -8.09
C PHE A 287 12.79 0.66 -7.28
N ILE A 288 13.84 0.10 -7.87
CA ILE A 288 15.21 0.28 -7.40
C ILE A 288 15.85 1.39 -8.23
N LYS A 289 16.42 2.39 -7.55
CA LYS A 289 17.26 3.39 -8.20
C LYS A 289 18.71 2.90 -8.19
N MET A 290 19.30 2.75 -9.35
CA MET A 290 20.73 2.49 -9.54
C MET A 290 21.39 3.71 -10.19
N ASP A 291 22.71 3.74 -10.28
CA ASP A 291 23.42 4.80 -10.97
C ASP A 291 23.07 4.78 -12.47
N GLY A 292 22.37 5.81 -12.92
CA GLY A 292 21.93 5.96 -14.31
C GLY A 292 20.76 5.05 -14.74
N GLU A 293 20.18 4.24 -13.84
CA GLU A 293 19.12 3.29 -14.17
C GLU A 293 18.01 3.28 -13.12
N ILE A 294 16.77 3.10 -13.60
CA ILE A 294 15.59 2.88 -12.77
C ILE A 294 15.05 1.49 -13.12
N ILE A 295 14.95 0.62 -12.13
CA ILE A 295 14.47 -0.75 -12.28
C ILE A 295 13.08 -0.84 -11.62
N PRO A 296 11.97 -0.74 -12.37
CA PRO A 296 10.64 -0.97 -11.82
C PRO A 296 10.53 -2.41 -11.28
N LEU A 297 9.95 -2.57 -10.10
CA LEU A 297 9.79 -3.88 -9.47
C LEU A 297 8.53 -4.59 -9.97
N VAL A 298 7.48 -3.84 -10.31
CA VAL A 298 6.26 -4.40 -10.89
C VAL A 298 6.17 -4.02 -12.35
N ALA A 299 6.00 -5.01 -13.22
CA ALA A 299 5.83 -4.77 -14.65
C ALA A 299 4.56 -3.96 -14.90
N ARG A 300 4.71 -2.75 -15.46
CA ARG A 300 3.55 -2.06 -16.04
C ARG A 300 3.15 -2.80 -17.28
N ASP A 301 1.86 -3.09 -17.39
CA ASP A 301 1.25 -3.75 -18.53
C ASP A 301 1.87 -3.29 -19.86
N ALA A 302 2.73 -4.13 -20.42
CA ALA A 302 3.07 -4.16 -21.85
C ALA A 302 1.84 -4.54 -22.71
N ARG A 303 0.63 -4.53 -22.12
CA ARG A 303 -0.62 -5.06 -22.69
C ARG A 303 -1.50 -4.01 -23.38
N LYS A 304 -1.12 -2.73 -23.42
CA LYS A 304 -1.78 -1.71 -24.29
C LYS A 304 -1.12 -1.57 -25.68
N GLY A 305 -0.41 -2.60 -26.14
CA GLY A 305 0.20 -2.69 -27.48
C GLY A 305 -0.51 -3.65 -28.46
N LYS A 306 -1.73 -4.11 -28.16
CA LYS A 306 -2.57 -4.85 -29.12
C LYS A 306 -3.91 -4.15 -29.28
N SER A 307 -3.86 -2.96 -29.86
CA SER A 307 -4.95 -2.46 -30.69
C SER A 307 -4.63 -2.86 -32.13
N GLU A 308 -5.25 -3.94 -32.58
CA GLU A 308 -5.63 -4.16 -33.98
C GLU A 308 -7.16 -4.38 -33.99
#